data_AF-A0A841BCW3-F1
#
_entry.id   AF-A0A841BCW3-F1
#
_cell.length_a   1.000
_cell.length_b   1.000
_cell.length_c   1.000
_cell.angle_alpha   90.00
_cell.angle_beta   90.00
_cell.angle_gamma   90.00
#
_symmetry.space_group_name_H-M   'P 1'
#
loop_
_entity.id
_entity.type
_entity.pdbx_description
1 polymer ?
#
loop_
_entity_poly.entity_id
_entity_poly.type
_entity_poly.pdbx_seq_one_letter_code
_entity_poly.pdbx_strand_id
1 'polypeptide(L)'
;MDEAPPMLAEHDDHWILPFQGLTVTQVRVDSAFELVLDGKGNVRIESTATLGRAEADVSEQVVLDPEHQHVAAGLVLFDTVVMMAVAATSGSLRLVFSGGHVLRVEPDPHYEAWTASAPGGLLVVSLPGGGLSVWSDHS
;
A
#
# COMPACT_ATOMS: atom_id res chain seq x y z
N MET A 1 22.29 2.50 15.72
CA MET A 1 22.42 1.12 15.23
C MET A 1 21.65 1.12 13.92
N ASP A 2 22.36 1.09 12.80
CA ASP A 2 21.73 1.12 11.48
C ASP A 2 21.12 -0.27 11.28
N GLU A 3 19.82 -0.39 11.52
CA GLU A 3 19.06 -1.60 11.21
C GLU A 3 19.08 -1.75 9.69
N ALA A 4 19.44 -2.93 9.19
CA ALA A 4 19.39 -3.18 7.74
C ALA A 4 17.98 -2.85 7.24
N PRO A 5 17.83 -2.19 6.08
CA PRO A 5 16.51 -1.86 5.57
C PRO A 5 15.67 -3.14 5.50
N PRO A 6 14.38 -3.09 5.88
CA PRO A 6 13.51 -4.25 5.82
C PRO A 6 13.57 -4.83 4.40
N MET A 7 13.69 -6.15 4.29
CA MET A 7 13.68 -6.86 3.00
C MET A 7 12.29 -7.40 2.72
N LEU A 8 11.98 -7.59 1.43
CA LEU A 8 10.79 -8.34 1.02
C LEU A 8 10.85 -9.75 1.63
N ALA A 9 9.81 -10.17 2.35
CA ALA A 9 9.73 -11.50 2.94
C ALA A 9 8.48 -12.23 2.45
N GLU A 10 8.66 -13.47 1.99
CA GLU A 10 7.59 -14.36 1.54
C GLU A 10 7.09 -15.23 2.69
N HIS A 11 5.77 -15.35 2.80
CA HIS A 11 5.05 -16.28 3.66
C HIS A 11 4.01 -17.05 2.85
N ASP A 12 3.45 -18.12 3.41
CA ASP A 12 2.52 -19.02 2.72
C ASP A 12 1.29 -18.30 2.12
N ASP A 13 0.77 -17.29 2.81
CA ASP A 13 -0.46 -16.57 2.44
C ASP A 13 -0.26 -15.07 2.17
N HIS A 14 0.97 -14.55 2.33
CA HIS A 14 1.24 -13.13 2.13
C HIS A 14 2.73 -12.81 1.93
N TRP A 15 2.97 -11.57 1.54
CA TRP A 15 4.28 -10.94 1.48
C TRP A 15 4.34 -9.78 2.49
N ILE A 16 5.46 -9.65 3.19
CA ILE A 16 5.78 -8.44 3.96
C ILE A 16 6.60 -7.54 3.04
N LEU A 17 6.06 -6.35 2.75
CA LEU A 17 6.72 -5.37 1.88
C LEU A 17 7.78 -4.58 2.68
N PRO A 18 8.90 -4.18 2.07
CA PRO A 18 10.03 -3.53 2.73
C PRO A 18 9.80 -2.03 3.00
N PHE A 19 8.62 -1.68 3.51
CA PHE A 19 8.21 -0.28 3.72
C PHE A 19 8.09 0.09 5.19
N GLN A 20 8.22 -0.86 6.11
CA GLN A 20 8.16 -0.58 7.54
C GLN A 20 9.22 0.46 7.95
N GLY A 21 8.80 1.45 8.73
CA GLY A 21 9.64 2.56 9.18
C GLY A 21 9.77 3.72 8.19
N LEU A 22 9.29 3.56 6.95
CA LEU A 22 9.33 4.66 5.97
C LEU A 22 8.20 5.67 6.22
N THR A 23 8.52 6.95 6.02
CA THR A 23 7.55 8.05 6.17
C THR A 23 6.88 8.38 4.84
N VAL A 24 5.57 8.62 4.86
CA VAL A 24 4.85 9.17 3.72
C VAL A 24 5.26 10.63 3.54
N THR A 25 6.15 10.88 2.60
CA THR A 25 6.71 12.21 2.31
C THR A 25 5.96 12.96 1.22
N GLN A 26 5.18 12.24 0.40
CA GLN A 26 4.27 12.84 -0.58
C GLN A 26 2.99 12.01 -0.70
N VAL A 27 1.88 12.71 -0.88
CA VAL A 27 0.62 12.13 -1.34
C VAL A 27 0.34 12.75 -2.70
N ARG A 28 0.24 11.92 -3.74
CA ARG A 28 0.01 12.36 -5.12
C ARG A 28 -1.36 11.90 -5.57
N VAL A 29 -2.05 12.78 -6.28
CA VAL A 29 -3.39 12.54 -6.81
C VAL A 29 -3.36 12.81 -8.30
N ASP A 30 -3.60 11.77 -9.09
CA ASP A 30 -3.82 11.83 -10.53
C ASP A 30 -5.07 11.00 -10.90
N SER A 31 -4.99 10.09 -11.86
CA SER A 31 -6.00 9.03 -12.03
C SER A 31 -5.90 7.92 -10.96
N ALA A 32 -4.90 8.00 -10.08
CA ALA A 32 -4.65 7.12 -8.95
C ALA A 32 -4.37 7.94 -7.68
N PHE A 33 -4.29 7.22 -6.56
CA PHE A 33 -3.81 7.72 -5.28
C PHE A 33 -2.47 7.10 -4.97
N GLU A 34 -1.40 7.90 -4.89
CA GLU A 34 -0.04 7.40 -4.68
C GLU A 34 0.58 7.96 -3.40
N LEU A 35 1.21 7.07 -2.63
CA LEU A 35 2.03 7.38 -1.46
C LEU A 35 3.50 7.22 -1.81
N VAL A 36 4.29 8.27 -1.60
CA VAL A 36 5.76 8.22 -1.74
C VAL A 36 6.39 8.09 -0.37
N LEU A 37 7.18 7.04 -0.18
CA LEU A 37 7.73 6.61 1.10
C LEU A 37 9.24 6.90 1.17
N ASP A 38 9.63 8.00 1.81
CA ASP A 38 11.02 8.48 1.93
C ASP A 38 11.85 8.53 0.62
N GLY A 39 11.20 8.57 -0.55
CA GLY A 39 11.87 8.38 -1.85
C GLY A 39 12.52 6.99 -2.04
N LYS A 40 12.22 6.04 -1.15
CA LYS A 40 12.70 4.66 -1.13
C LYS A 40 11.62 3.64 -1.51
N GLY A 41 10.37 4.07 -1.63
CA GLY A 41 9.29 3.23 -2.07
C GLY A 41 8.09 4.05 -2.52
N ASN A 42 7.24 3.42 -3.31
CA ASN A 42 6.00 3.99 -3.82
C ASN A 42 4.89 2.95 -3.68
N VAL A 43 3.72 3.39 -3.23
CA VAL A 43 2.49 2.59 -3.29
C VAL A 43 1.46 3.39 -4.07
N ARG A 44 1.09 2.88 -5.24
CA ARG A 44 0.09 3.46 -6.13
C ARG A 44 -1.19 2.62 -6.04
N ILE A 45 -2.32 3.29 -5.83
CA ILE A 45 -3.64 2.68 -5.67
C ILE A 45 -4.51 3.14 -6.83
N GLU A 46 -4.99 2.17 -7.60
CA GLU A 46 -5.59 2.38 -8.92
C GLU A 46 -7.05 1.94 -8.98
N SER A 47 -7.53 1.27 -7.92
CA SER A 47 -8.95 1.01 -7.67
C SER A 47 -9.37 1.59 -6.31
N THR A 48 -10.58 1.27 -5.88
CA THR A 48 -11.14 1.71 -4.61
C THR A 48 -10.36 1.15 -3.43
N ALA A 49 -10.15 1.98 -2.40
CA ALA A 49 -9.55 1.59 -1.13
C ALA A 49 -10.43 2.00 0.05
N THR A 50 -10.25 1.38 1.21
CA THR A 50 -10.85 1.82 2.46
C THR A 50 -9.80 2.34 3.43
N LEU A 51 -10.06 3.51 4.01
CA LEU A 51 -9.24 4.14 5.03
C LEU A 51 -10.02 4.21 6.34
N GLY A 52 -9.47 3.65 7.41
CA GLY A 52 -10.08 3.71 8.73
C GLY A 52 -9.04 3.59 9.85
N ARG A 53 -9.47 3.14 11.02
CA ARG A 53 -8.59 2.76 12.13
C ARG A 53 -8.59 1.25 12.33
N ALA A 54 -7.56 0.70 12.96
CA ALA A 54 -7.42 -0.75 13.17
C ALA A 54 -8.59 -1.36 13.98
N GLU A 55 -9.13 -0.63 14.93
CA GLU A 55 -10.23 -1.05 15.82
C GLU A 55 -11.58 -0.41 15.44
N ALA A 56 -11.64 0.37 14.36
CA ALA A 56 -12.85 1.04 13.94
C ALA A 56 -13.84 0.07 13.28
N ASP A 57 -15.12 0.30 13.55
CA ASP A 57 -16.20 -0.41 12.89
C ASP A 57 -16.21 -0.11 11.37
N VAL A 58 -16.80 -1.00 10.57
CA VAL A 58 -16.84 -0.81 9.10
C VAL A 58 -17.53 0.50 8.71
N SER A 59 -18.51 0.95 9.49
CA SER A 59 -19.22 2.22 9.27
C SER A 59 -18.37 3.47 9.46
N GLU A 60 -17.20 3.36 10.07
CA GLU A 60 -16.26 4.46 10.30
C GLU A 60 -15.13 4.50 9.25
N GLN A 61 -15.15 3.59 8.27
CA GLN A 61 -14.20 3.60 7.16
C GLN A 61 -14.66 4.56 6.07
N VAL A 62 -13.72 5.33 5.54
CA VAL A 62 -13.92 6.20 4.39
C VAL A 62 -13.43 5.48 3.14
N VAL A 63 -14.26 5.48 2.10
CA VAL A 63 -13.89 4.96 0.79
C VAL A 63 -13.05 6.01 0.07
N LEU A 64 -11.87 5.59 -0.41
CA LEU A 64 -11.05 6.36 -1.34
C LEU A 64 -11.31 5.82 -2.74
N ASP A 65 -11.71 6.69 -3.67
CA ASP A 65 -11.99 6.33 -5.05
C ASP A 65 -11.17 7.24 -5.98
N PRO A 66 -10.00 6.76 -6.45
CA PRO A 66 -9.13 7.54 -7.31
C PRO A 66 -9.74 7.90 -8.66
N GLU A 67 -10.55 7.02 -9.26
CA GLU A 67 -11.19 7.24 -10.57
C GLU A 67 -12.10 8.47 -10.52
N HIS A 68 -12.85 8.63 -9.43
CA HIS A 68 -13.72 9.78 -9.20
C HIS A 68 -13.05 10.89 -8.38
N GLN A 69 -11.73 10.84 -8.15
CA GLN A 69 -10.95 11.80 -7.37
C GLN A 69 -11.42 11.98 -5.92
N HIS A 70 -12.17 11.02 -5.38
CA HIS A 70 -12.64 11.03 -4.00
C HIS A 70 -11.57 10.46 -3.05
N VAL A 71 -10.43 11.13 -2.98
CA VAL A 71 -9.25 10.66 -2.22
C VAL A 71 -8.78 11.64 -1.15
N ALA A 72 -9.51 12.73 -0.95
CA ALA A 72 -9.12 13.80 -0.02
C ALA A 72 -8.91 13.31 1.43
N ALA A 73 -9.67 12.31 1.88
CA ALA A 73 -9.48 11.71 3.21
C ALA A 73 -8.10 11.04 3.36
N GLY A 74 -7.51 10.56 2.26
CA GLY A 74 -6.18 9.99 2.21
C GLY A 74 -5.05 10.98 2.51
N LEU A 75 -5.29 12.30 2.41
CA LEU A 75 -4.29 13.32 2.71
C LEU A 75 -3.81 13.27 4.17
N VAL A 76 -4.62 12.69 5.08
CA VAL A 76 -4.25 12.49 6.49
C VAL A 76 -3.04 11.56 6.68
N LEU A 77 -2.66 10.80 5.65
CA LEU A 77 -1.53 9.88 5.68
C LEU A 77 -0.18 10.60 5.49
N PHE A 78 -0.16 11.86 5.06
CA PHE A 78 1.06 12.65 4.96
C PHE A 78 1.75 12.76 6.34
N ASP A 79 3.09 12.63 6.35
CA ASP A 79 3.92 12.67 7.57
C ASP A 79 3.64 11.52 8.57
N THR A 80 2.96 10.45 8.12
CA THR A 80 2.80 9.23 8.90
C THR A 80 3.84 8.18 8.52
N VAL A 81 4.21 7.34 9.48
CA VAL A 81 5.20 6.27 9.31
C VAL A 81 4.48 4.96 9.03
N VAL A 82 4.91 4.20 8.03
CA VAL A 82 4.40 2.85 7.78
C VAL A 82 4.86 1.93 8.91
N MET A 83 3.92 1.43 9.70
CA MET A 83 4.16 0.47 10.78
C MET A 83 4.12 -0.97 10.29
N MET A 84 3.34 -1.24 9.24
CA MET A 84 3.21 -2.56 8.62
C MET A 84 2.73 -2.41 7.18
N ALA A 85 3.27 -3.23 6.27
CA ALA A 85 2.85 -3.32 4.89
C ALA A 85 2.77 -4.79 4.46
N VAL A 86 1.55 -5.28 4.23
CA VAL A 86 1.28 -6.69 3.92
C VAL A 86 0.49 -6.80 2.63
N ALA A 87 0.98 -7.60 1.70
CA ALA A 87 0.28 -7.97 0.47
C ALA A 87 -0.14 -9.44 0.55
N ALA A 88 -1.45 -9.71 0.63
CA ALA A 88 -1.96 -11.07 0.66
C ALA A 88 -1.86 -11.74 -0.72
N THR A 89 -1.68 -13.06 -0.76
CA THR A 89 -1.66 -13.82 -2.02
C THR A 89 -2.98 -13.75 -2.78
N SER A 90 -4.07 -13.30 -2.15
CA SER A 90 -5.34 -12.96 -2.79
C SER A 90 -5.26 -11.72 -3.70
N GLY A 91 -4.23 -10.89 -3.59
CA GLY A 91 -4.13 -9.60 -4.27
C GLY A 91 -4.52 -8.41 -3.41
N SER A 92 -4.92 -8.62 -2.14
CA SER A 92 -5.29 -7.52 -1.23
C SER A 92 -4.05 -6.88 -0.60
N LEU A 93 -4.07 -5.57 -0.41
CA LEU A 93 -3.03 -4.80 0.31
C LEU A 93 -3.57 -4.29 1.64
N ARG A 94 -2.73 -4.35 2.67
CA ARG A 94 -2.97 -3.69 3.94
C ARG A 94 -1.74 -2.89 4.38
N LEU A 95 -1.91 -1.59 4.56
CA LEU A 95 -0.94 -0.70 5.17
C LEU A 95 -1.46 -0.21 6.52
N VAL A 96 -0.60 -0.23 7.54
CA VAL A 96 -0.88 0.36 8.85
C VAL A 96 0.12 1.48 9.09
N PHE A 97 -0.37 2.63 9.53
CA PHE A 97 0.44 3.82 9.72
C PHE A 97 0.51 4.24 11.19
N SER A 98 1.51 5.05 11.53
CA SER A 98 1.61 5.70 12.83
C SER A 98 0.34 6.54 13.08
N GLY A 99 -0.09 6.58 14.34
CA GLY A 99 -1.40 7.13 14.71
C GLY A 99 -2.57 6.17 14.49
N GLY A 100 -2.37 4.99 13.90
CA GLY A 100 -3.37 3.92 13.84
C GLY A 100 -4.30 3.95 12.63
N HIS A 101 -3.99 4.76 11.62
CA HIS A 101 -4.70 4.68 10.33
C HIS A 101 -4.39 3.34 9.64
N VAL A 102 -5.38 2.78 8.97
CA VAL A 102 -5.27 1.53 8.21
C VAL A 102 -5.86 1.76 6.83
N LEU A 103 -5.06 1.53 5.80
CA LEU A 103 -5.46 1.57 4.40
C LEU A 103 -5.55 0.13 3.88
N ARG A 104 -6.69 -0.23 3.28
CA ARG A 104 -6.92 -1.53 2.68
C ARG A 104 -7.31 -1.36 1.22
N VAL A 105 -6.77 -2.22 0.36
CA VAL A 105 -7.13 -2.29 -1.05
C VAL A 105 -7.46 -3.75 -1.35
N GLU A 106 -8.66 -4.01 -1.84
CA GLU A 106 -9.04 -5.34 -2.31
C GLU A 106 -8.71 -5.47 -3.80
N PRO A 107 -8.49 -6.68 -4.34
CA PRO A 107 -8.28 -6.86 -5.76
C PRO A 107 -9.53 -6.43 -6.54
N ASP A 108 -9.29 -5.78 -7.67
CA ASP A 108 -10.34 -5.37 -8.59
C ASP A 108 -10.60 -6.50 -9.60
N PRO A 109 -11.87 -6.79 -9.97
CA PRO A 109 -12.18 -7.86 -10.91
C PRO A 109 -11.65 -7.64 -12.33
N HIS A 110 -11.37 -6.40 -12.74
CA HIS A 110 -11.02 -6.04 -14.11
C HIS A 110 -9.66 -5.35 -14.24
N TYR A 111 -9.14 -4.77 -13.16
CA TYR A 111 -7.95 -3.93 -13.19
C TYR A 111 -6.91 -4.33 -12.14
N GLU A 112 -5.70 -3.80 -12.31
CA GLU A 112 -4.68 -3.85 -11.28
C GLU A 112 -5.09 -2.88 -10.17
N ALA A 113 -5.35 -3.39 -8.96
CA ALA A 113 -5.91 -2.55 -7.90
C ALA A 113 -4.86 -1.66 -7.23
N TRP A 114 -3.61 -2.12 -7.18
CA TRP A 114 -2.50 -1.40 -6.61
C TRP A 114 -1.17 -1.95 -7.11
N THR A 115 -0.16 -1.08 -7.05
CA THR A 115 1.24 -1.37 -7.36
C THR A 115 2.14 -0.83 -6.24
N ALA A 116 3.02 -1.68 -5.72
CA ALA A 116 4.11 -1.30 -4.83
C ALA A 116 5.44 -1.41 -5.57
N SER A 117 6.29 -0.40 -5.45
CA SER A 117 7.64 -0.44 -6.03
C SER A 117 8.69 0.17 -5.11
N ALA A 118 9.93 -0.25 -5.29
CA ALA A 118 11.09 0.33 -4.61
C ALA A 118 12.33 0.31 -5.53
N PRO A 119 13.36 1.12 -5.26
CA PRO A 119 14.66 0.97 -5.90
C PRO A 119 15.20 -0.47 -5.77
N GLY A 120 16.01 -0.90 -6.72
CA GLY A 120 16.54 -2.28 -6.74
C GLY A 120 15.60 -3.31 -7.36
N GLY A 121 14.69 -2.87 -8.25
CA GLY A 121 13.87 -3.76 -9.07
C GLY A 121 12.66 -4.37 -8.36
N LEU A 122 12.36 -3.96 -7.12
CA LEU A 122 11.15 -4.41 -6.44
C LEU A 122 9.91 -3.85 -7.14
N LEU A 123 9.04 -4.74 -7.59
CA LEU A 123 7.71 -4.44 -8.09
C LEU A 123 6.75 -5.52 -7.60
N VAL A 124 5.65 -5.11 -6.98
CA VAL A 124 4.57 -6.01 -6.54
C VAL A 124 3.26 -5.43 -7.04
N VAL A 125 2.51 -6.23 -7.80
CA VAL A 125 1.28 -5.78 -8.48
C VAL A 125 0.13 -6.71 -8.11
N SER A 126 -1.01 -6.11 -7.75
CA SER A 126 -2.29 -6.83 -7.63
C SER A 126 -2.85 -7.11 -9.00
N LEU A 127 -3.07 -8.39 -9.33
CA LEU A 127 -3.59 -8.77 -10.64
C LEU A 127 -5.13 -8.64 -10.70
N PRO A 128 -5.70 -8.38 -11.89
CA PRO A 128 -7.15 -8.42 -12.09
C PRO A 128 -7.75 -9.75 -11.65
N GLY A 129 -8.82 -9.69 -10.86
CA GLY A 129 -9.50 -10.85 -10.29
C GLY A 129 -8.77 -11.51 -9.10
N GLY A 130 -7.63 -10.95 -8.67
CA GLY A 130 -6.85 -11.41 -7.54
C GLY A 130 -5.51 -12.05 -7.93
N GLY A 131 -4.71 -12.35 -6.91
CA GLY A 131 -3.33 -12.80 -7.06
C GLY A 131 -2.32 -11.66 -7.04
N LEU A 132 -1.05 -12.02 -7.03
CA LEU A 132 0.08 -11.09 -7.08
C LEU A 132 1.05 -11.49 -8.18
N SER A 133 1.63 -10.50 -8.85
CA SER A 133 2.93 -10.66 -9.51
C SER A 133 4.00 -9.95 -8.70
N VAL A 134 5.12 -10.64 -8.48
CA VAL A 134 6.23 -10.17 -7.63
C VAL A 134 7.51 -10.24 -8.44
N TRP A 135 8.20 -9.11 -8.56
CA TRP A 135 9.53 -8.99 -9.11
C TRP A 135 10.45 -8.40 -8.07
N SER A 136 11.62 -8.99 -7.91
CA SER A 136 12.72 -8.44 -7.11
C SER A 136 14.03 -8.90 -7.73
N ASP A 137 14.99 -8.00 -7.85
CA ASP A 137 16.32 -8.39 -8.32
C ASP A 137 16.98 -9.26 -7.26
N HIS A 138 17.00 -10.56 -7.51
CA HIS A 138 17.96 -11.46 -6.87
C HIS A 138 19.27 -11.32 -7.64
N SER A 139 20.10 -10.35 -7.25
CA SER A 139 21.51 -10.29 -7.66
C SER A 139 22.41 -10.55 -6.47
#